data_AF-A0A317Q8X8-F1
#
_entry.id   AF-A0A317Q8X8-F1
#
_cell.length_a   1.000
_cell.length_b   1.000
_cell.length_c   1.000
_cell.angle_alpha   90.00
_cell.angle_beta   90.00
_cell.angle_gamma   90.00
#
_symmetry.space_group_name_H-M   'P 1'
#
loop_
_entity.id
_entity.type
_entity.pdbx_description
1 polymer ?
#
loop_
_entity_poly.entity_id
_entity_poly.type
_entity_poly.pdbx_seq_one_letter_code
_entity_poly.pdbx_strand_id
1 'polypeptide(L)'
;MDSTNKEKLCVTNKDELRRRHCGNYRPVSNGEIYLLPYEVLLHSKPQSFFASLSDYDHLKTADKVGKLSLKGLRKELWPLNDEKTHHDFWKNFSDSALKTHLNTILGTTKVVSRGKDWRKTYLKQGKEADADKPHHEDMLKCLYLLAHLHKASPTFIRQLALVNDAWSTDLRVFYPRKDFAFSEEYGGYLAELYTNILYHQPEAIRKVVKNLDLLIDKMVKYSDGMFAEMLDRRSEDIDSPGLKILKYNQIGAITHTQALQSLLVDKITGPFNNDSFTQLEERANQGLANANHYRLVAGQCLKFKLQTAMTKKGQYWYLDKHNSIPQKDVDQLINLYANALAADALNGLTFESVGSKSGKKDTSLPAAIRQMAEQNPQTIDEILESPALDCANIPEIYTKYAHYRTQYAECYSQGTHTSFIKNMKENQSIKRVLNYVRNNNLGQIHADIDEIERKIKVMNILQGNMDNIENVTIVFEYGMHKLPPRS
;
A
#
# COMPACT_ATOMS: atom_id res chain seq x y z
N MET A 1 -36.48 -12.49 11.20
CA MET A 1 -35.30 -11.70 10.79
C MET A 1 -34.88 -12.21 9.42
N ASP A 2 -34.95 -11.36 8.40
CA ASP A 2 -34.70 -11.73 6.99
C ASP A 2 -33.27 -12.28 6.78
N SER A 3 -33.19 -13.48 6.19
CA SER A 3 -31.93 -14.14 5.79
C SER A 3 -31.03 -13.25 4.92
N THR A 4 -31.64 -12.34 4.16
CA THR A 4 -30.97 -11.37 3.27
C THR A 4 -30.09 -10.37 4.00
N ASN A 5 -30.42 -10.01 5.26
CA ASN A 5 -29.58 -9.12 6.07
C ASN A 5 -28.44 -9.90 6.72
N LYS A 6 -28.64 -11.19 7.04
CA LYS A 6 -27.66 -12.01 7.75
C LYS A 6 -26.40 -12.23 6.92
N GLU A 7 -26.54 -12.48 5.62
CA GLU A 7 -25.39 -12.71 4.75
C GLU A 7 -24.62 -11.44 4.43
N LYS A 8 -25.30 -10.32 4.17
CA LYS A 8 -24.63 -9.01 4.03
C LYS A 8 -23.87 -8.65 5.31
N LEU A 9 -24.46 -8.89 6.48
CA LEU A 9 -23.82 -8.67 7.78
C LEU A 9 -22.61 -9.58 7.98
N CYS A 10 -22.67 -10.87 7.61
CA CYS A 10 -21.55 -11.82 7.68
C CYS A 10 -20.43 -11.49 6.68
N VAL A 11 -20.77 -11.15 5.45
CA VAL A 11 -19.80 -10.82 4.40
C VAL A 11 -19.01 -9.58 4.81
N THR A 12 -19.65 -8.53 5.32
CA THR A 12 -18.95 -7.34 5.85
C THR A 12 -18.53 -7.48 7.33
N ASN A 13 -18.61 -8.66 7.94
CA ASN A 13 -18.19 -8.84 9.33
C ASN A 13 -16.67 -8.95 9.40
N LYS A 14 -16.01 -7.84 9.74
CA LYS A 14 -14.56 -7.78 9.90
C LYS A 14 -13.98 -8.87 10.82
N ASP A 15 -14.70 -9.28 11.86
CA ASP A 15 -14.19 -10.26 12.82
C ASP A 15 -14.35 -11.70 12.31
N GLU A 16 -15.35 -11.97 11.46
CA GLU A 16 -15.47 -13.26 10.75
C GLU A 16 -14.44 -13.37 9.63
N LEU A 17 -14.21 -12.29 8.87
CA LEU A 17 -13.13 -12.21 7.88
C LEU A 17 -11.78 -12.50 8.56
N ARG A 18 -11.44 -11.76 9.62
CA ARG A 18 -10.21 -11.97 10.41
C ARG A 18 -10.07 -13.41 10.92
N ARG A 19 -11.16 -14.00 11.43
CA ARG A 19 -11.18 -15.42 11.87
C ARG A 19 -10.96 -16.41 10.73
N ARG A 20 -11.47 -16.15 9.52
CA ARG A 20 -11.21 -16.98 8.32
C ARG A 20 -9.75 -16.95 7.86
N HIS A 21 -9.05 -15.82 8.07
CA HIS A 21 -7.62 -15.66 7.72
C HIS A 21 -6.67 -16.32 8.71
N CYS A 22 -7.13 -16.50 9.95
CA CYS A 22 -6.45 -17.21 11.04
C CYS A 22 -5.99 -18.61 10.64
N GLY A 23 -6.54 -19.17 9.55
CA GLY A 23 -6.50 -20.56 9.18
C GLY A 23 -5.37 -21.07 8.30
N ASN A 24 -4.43 -20.29 7.79
CA ASN A 24 -3.35 -20.89 6.97
C ASN A 24 -1.97 -20.27 7.18
N TYR A 25 -1.76 -19.44 8.21
CA TYR A 25 -0.51 -18.71 8.41
C TYR A 25 0.67 -19.63 8.79
N ARG A 26 1.61 -19.86 7.88
CA ARG A 26 2.98 -20.28 8.20
C ARG A 26 3.93 -19.09 8.01
N PRO A 27 4.58 -18.59 9.06
CA PRO A 27 5.56 -17.51 8.94
C PRO A 27 6.74 -17.92 8.08
N VAL A 28 7.24 -16.99 7.27
CA VAL A 28 8.55 -17.15 6.63
C VAL A 28 9.59 -16.65 7.62
N SER A 29 10.63 -17.45 7.88
CA SER A 29 11.67 -17.16 8.88
C SER A 29 12.56 -15.94 8.57
N ASN A 30 12.28 -15.19 7.50
CA ASN A 30 13.13 -14.11 7.01
C ASN A 30 12.34 -12.80 6.88
N GLY A 31 12.45 -11.94 7.90
CA GLY A 31 12.35 -10.49 7.75
C GLY A 31 11.01 -9.93 7.25
N GLU A 32 9.87 -10.49 7.67
CA GLU A 32 8.55 -9.89 7.37
C GLU A 32 8.44 -8.49 8.04
N ILE A 33 8.37 -7.41 7.23
CA ILE A 33 8.33 -6.02 7.72
C ILE A 33 6.97 -5.67 8.36
N TYR A 34 5.90 -6.31 7.90
CA TYR A 34 4.55 -6.12 8.41
C TYR A 34 4.02 -7.44 8.93
N LEU A 35 4.18 -7.65 10.24
CA LEU A 35 3.33 -8.59 10.96
C LEU A 35 2.14 -7.79 11.48
N LEU A 36 0.94 -8.02 10.93
CA LEU A 36 -0.29 -7.58 11.57
C LEU A 36 -0.28 -8.11 13.02
N PRO A 37 -0.77 -7.35 14.02
CA PRO A 37 -0.80 -7.80 15.43
C PRO A 37 -1.41 -9.19 15.63
N TYR A 38 -2.29 -9.59 14.70
CA TYR A 38 -2.87 -10.92 14.63
C TYR A 38 -1.87 -12.01 14.21
N GLU A 39 -0.98 -11.75 13.25
CA GLU A 39 0.01 -12.70 12.75
C GLU A 39 0.99 -13.11 13.87
N VAL A 40 1.36 -12.21 14.78
CA VAL A 40 2.17 -12.50 15.98
C VAL A 40 1.49 -13.52 16.91
N LEU A 41 0.15 -13.48 17.03
CA LEU A 41 -0.62 -14.45 17.82
C LEU A 41 -0.67 -15.82 17.13
N LEU A 42 -0.78 -15.83 15.79
CA LEU A 42 -0.86 -17.04 14.96
C LEU A 42 0.43 -17.87 14.97
N HIS A 43 1.59 -17.23 15.12
CA HIS A 43 2.88 -17.91 15.28
C HIS A 43 2.89 -18.98 16.38
N SER A 44 2.05 -18.84 17.41
CA SER A 44 1.97 -19.78 18.54
C SER A 44 1.07 -20.99 18.29
N LYS A 45 0.43 -21.10 17.11
CA LYS A 45 -0.65 -22.07 16.85
C LYS A 45 -0.18 -23.25 15.96
N PRO A 46 -0.72 -24.46 16.16
CA PRO A 46 -0.34 -25.65 15.37
C PRO A 46 -1.02 -25.69 13.98
N GLN A 47 -0.45 -26.41 13.01
CA GLN A 47 -1.01 -26.58 11.65
C GLN A 47 -2.46 -27.11 11.63
N SER A 48 -2.86 -27.90 12.61
CA SER A 48 -4.22 -28.41 12.76
C SER A 48 -5.24 -27.32 13.14
N PHE A 49 -4.84 -26.32 13.93
CA PHE A 49 -5.65 -25.14 14.22
C PHE A 49 -5.95 -24.39 12.92
N PHE A 50 -4.93 -24.17 12.11
CA PHE A 50 -5.02 -23.57 10.79
C PHE A 50 -6.04 -24.31 9.88
N ALA A 51 -5.87 -25.63 9.71
CA ALA A 51 -6.77 -26.45 8.90
C ALA A 51 -8.26 -26.30 9.29
N SER A 52 -8.56 -26.00 10.56
CA SER A 52 -9.93 -25.91 11.12
C SER A 52 -10.65 -24.56 10.93
N LEU A 53 -9.97 -23.52 10.43
CA LEU A 53 -10.47 -22.13 10.54
C LEU A 53 -11.13 -21.54 9.30
N SER A 54 -11.34 -22.33 8.24
CA SER A 54 -12.18 -21.91 7.11
C SER A 54 -13.04 -23.08 6.66
N ASP A 55 -14.35 -22.90 6.72
CA ASP A 55 -15.34 -23.93 6.37
C ASP A 55 -15.43 -24.20 4.86
N TYR A 56 -14.65 -23.47 4.03
CA TYR A 56 -14.69 -23.56 2.58
C TYR A 56 -13.64 -24.54 2.03
N ASP A 57 -14.07 -25.79 1.93
CA ASP A 57 -13.28 -26.97 1.52
C ASP A 57 -12.62 -26.83 0.13
N HIS A 58 -13.25 -26.12 -0.80
CA HIS A 58 -12.78 -25.97 -2.19
C HIS A 58 -11.63 -24.96 -2.38
N LEU A 59 -11.31 -24.14 -1.37
CA LEU A 59 -10.14 -23.24 -1.41
C LEU A 59 -8.84 -23.96 -1.00
N LYS A 60 -8.93 -25.14 -0.37
CA LYS A 60 -7.83 -25.78 0.37
C LYS A 60 -7.18 -26.98 -0.31
N THR A 61 -7.85 -27.67 -1.24
CA THR A 61 -7.37 -28.97 -1.77
C THR A 61 -7.13 -28.96 -3.28
N ALA A 62 -6.10 -29.72 -3.69
CA ALA A 62 -5.80 -30.08 -5.08
C ALA A 62 -6.31 -31.50 -5.44
N ASP A 63 -6.92 -32.19 -4.48
CA ASP A 63 -7.47 -33.53 -4.69
C ASP A 63 -8.70 -33.48 -5.59
N LYS A 64 -8.73 -34.39 -6.58
CA LYS A 64 -9.72 -34.44 -7.67
C LYS A 64 -11.19 -34.50 -7.22
N VAL A 65 -11.45 -34.84 -5.95
CA VAL A 65 -12.80 -35.04 -5.40
C VAL A 65 -13.53 -33.70 -5.14
N GLY A 66 -12.82 -32.55 -5.11
CA GLY A 66 -13.37 -31.23 -4.75
C GLY A 66 -13.22 -30.12 -5.81
N LYS A 67 -12.93 -30.43 -7.07
CA LYS A 67 -12.68 -29.40 -8.11
C LYS A 67 -13.89 -28.47 -8.29
N LEU A 68 -13.69 -27.18 -7.98
CA LEU A 68 -14.70 -26.14 -8.21
C LEU A 68 -14.95 -26.01 -9.72
N SER A 69 -16.20 -26.18 -10.14
CA SER A 69 -16.63 -25.92 -11.53
C SER A 69 -17.27 -24.53 -11.62
N LEU A 70 -17.39 -23.97 -12.82
CA LEU A 70 -18.11 -22.69 -13.00
C LEU A 70 -19.58 -22.78 -12.52
N LYS A 71 -20.24 -23.93 -12.73
CA LYS A 71 -21.59 -24.19 -12.22
C LYS A 71 -21.59 -24.28 -10.68
N GLY A 72 -20.59 -24.95 -10.12
CA GLY A 72 -20.37 -25.02 -8.67
C GLY A 72 -20.19 -23.63 -8.06
N LEU A 73 -19.26 -22.83 -8.60
CA LEU A 73 -19.03 -21.45 -8.18
C LEU A 73 -20.31 -20.61 -8.21
N ARG A 74 -21.12 -20.75 -9.27
CA ARG A 74 -22.41 -20.04 -9.37
C ARG A 74 -23.41 -20.46 -8.29
N LYS A 75 -23.42 -21.74 -7.94
CA LYS A 75 -24.27 -22.27 -6.86
C LYS A 75 -23.79 -21.77 -5.49
N GLU A 76 -22.49 -21.79 -5.24
CA GLU A 76 -21.88 -21.32 -3.99
C GLU A 76 -22.11 -19.82 -3.76
N LEU A 77 -22.01 -19.02 -4.83
CA LEU A 77 -22.25 -17.57 -4.77
C LEU A 77 -23.71 -17.18 -5.05
N TRP A 78 -24.61 -18.16 -5.23
CA TRP A 78 -26.04 -17.90 -5.43
C TRP A 78 -26.66 -17.04 -4.31
N PRO A 79 -26.33 -17.28 -3.03
CA PRO A 79 -26.89 -16.50 -1.94
C PRO A 79 -26.53 -14.99 -1.98
N LEU A 80 -25.45 -14.60 -2.69
CA LEU A 80 -25.09 -13.19 -2.89
C LEU A 80 -26.06 -12.42 -3.83
N ASN A 81 -26.95 -13.12 -4.56
CA ASN A 81 -27.98 -12.48 -5.38
C ASN A 81 -29.04 -11.80 -4.51
N ASP A 82 -29.26 -10.50 -4.72
CA ASP A 82 -30.28 -9.75 -4.01
C ASP A 82 -31.66 -9.97 -4.65
N GLU A 83 -32.51 -10.81 -4.03
CA GLU A 83 -33.85 -11.11 -4.56
C GLU A 83 -34.77 -9.87 -4.62
N LYS A 84 -34.47 -8.81 -3.84
CA LYS A 84 -35.37 -7.66 -3.66
C LYS A 84 -35.16 -6.47 -4.62
N THR A 85 -34.05 -6.40 -5.36
CA THR A 85 -33.69 -5.17 -6.12
C THR A 85 -33.74 -5.32 -7.64
N HIS A 86 -34.13 -6.46 -8.19
CA HIS A 86 -34.06 -6.78 -9.63
C HIS A 86 -32.67 -6.59 -10.27
N HIS A 87 -31.63 -6.32 -9.48
CA HIS A 87 -30.26 -6.22 -9.94
C HIS A 87 -29.58 -7.57 -9.74
N ASP A 88 -29.54 -8.37 -10.81
CA ASP A 88 -28.82 -9.64 -10.84
C ASP A 88 -27.35 -9.39 -10.48
N PHE A 89 -26.92 -9.87 -9.30
CA PHE A 89 -25.54 -9.73 -8.84
C PHE A 89 -24.58 -10.33 -9.86
N TRP A 90 -24.97 -11.40 -10.56
CA TRP A 90 -24.15 -11.95 -11.65
C TRP A 90 -24.05 -11.02 -12.84
N LYS A 91 -25.10 -10.28 -13.18
CA LYS A 91 -25.04 -9.26 -14.23
C LYS A 91 -24.06 -8.15 -13.87
N ASN A 92 -24.07 -7.68 -12.63
CA ASN A 92 -23.18 -6.62 -12.15
C ASN A 92 -21.73 -7.11 -11.93
N PHE A 93 -21.57 -8.32 -11.37
CA PHE A 93 -20.27 -8.95 -11.18
C PHE A 93 -19.64 -9.33 -12.53
N SER A 94 -20.42 -9.81 -13.50
CA SER A 94 -19.91 -10.17 -14.84
C SER A 94 -19.83 -9.01 -15.83
N ASP A 95 -20.13 -7.78 -15.39
CA ASP A 95 -20.14 -6.57 -16.20
C ASP A 95 -18.77 -6.28 -16.84
N SER A 96 -18.79 -5.44 -17.86
CA SER A 96 -17.66 -4.83 -18.55
C SER A 96 -16.58 -4.29 -17.59
N ALA A 97 -16.96 -3.78 -16.42
CA ALA A 97 -16.04 -3.30 -15.40
C ALA A 97 -15.12 -4.41 -14.83
N LEU A 98 -15.68 -5.55 -14.40
CA LEU A 98 -14.86 -6.68 -13.89
C LEU A 98 -13.92 -7.19 -14.98
N LYS A 99 -14.43 -7.27 -16.21
CA LYS A 99 -13.61 -7.64 -17.37
C LYS A 99 -12.44 -6.68 -17.57
N THR A 100 -12.70 -5.38 -17.52
CA THR A 100 -11.67 -4.33 -17.70
C THR A 100 -10.62 -4.42 -16.60
N HIS A 101 -11.03 -4.48 -15.34
CA HIS A 101 -10.12 -4.52 -14.20
C HIS A 101 -9.27 -5.80 -14.16
N LEU A 102 -9.88 -6.98 -14.35
CA LEU A 102 -9.13 -8.23 -14.39
C LEU A 102 -8.23 -8.31 -15.62
N ASN A 103 -8.64 -7.80 -16.78
CA ASN A 103 -7.76 -7.79 -17.94
C ASN A 103 -6.52 -6.91 -17.73
N THR A 104 -6.66 -5.82 -16.97
CA THR A 104 -5.53 -4.96 -16.58
C THR A 104 -4.59 -5.71 -15.62
N ILE A 105 -5.12 -6.30 -14.54
CA ILE A 105 -4.33 -7.03 -13.55
C ILE A 105 -3.62 -8.26 -14.17
N LEU A 106 -4.34 -9.01 -15.00
CA LEU A 106 -3.85 -10.25 -15.61
C LEU A 106 -3.05 -10.02 -16.91
N GLY A 107 -2.82 -8.77 -17.31
CA GLY A 107 -2.01 -8.43 -18.48
C GLY A 107 -2.62 -8.84 -19.83
N THR A 108 -3.92 -9.07 -19.91
CA THR A 108 -4.61 -9.47 -21.15
C THR A 108 -5.04 -8.28 -22.02
N THR A 109 -4.59 -7.07 -21.69
CA THR A 109 -5.05 -5.78 -22.25
C THR A 109 -4.44 -5.36 -23.60
N LYS A 110 -3.34 -5.96 -24.10
CA LYS A 110 -2.75 -5.57 -25.41
C LYS A 110 -2.36 -6.77 -26.31
N VAL A 111 -3.04 -6.90 -27.45
CA VAL A 111 -2.66 -6.41 -28.81
C VAL A 111 -3.75 -6.93 -29.76
N VAL A 112 -4.53 -6.00 -30.36
CA VAL A 112 -5.22 -6.01 -31.68
C VAL A 112 -6.09 -7.22 -32.11
N SER A 113 -6.02 -8.37 -31.45
CA SER A 113 -6.90 -9.51 -31.74
C SER A 113 -8.06 -9.55 -30.75
N ARG A 114 -9.28 -9.82 -31.25
CA ARG A 114 -10.54 -9.98 -30.50
C ARG A 114 -10.53 -11.16 -29.49
N GLY A 115 -9.36 -11.65 -29.07
CA GLY A 115 -9.14 -12.92 -28.41
C GLY A 115 -8.68 -12.88 -26.94
N LYS A 116 -8.00 -11.82 -26.47
CA LYS A 116 -7.45 -11.79 -25.10
C LYS A 116 -8.48 -11.34 -24.05
N ASP A 117 -9.40 -12.25 -23.75
CA ASP A 117 -10.31 -12.16 -22.60
C ASP A 117 -9.80 -13.12 -21.53
N TRP A 118 -9.67 -12.68 -20.26
CA TRP A 118 -9.26 -13.57 -19.18
C TRP A 118 -10.15 -14.82 -19.08
N ARG A 119 -11.44 -14.71 -19.44
CA ARG A 119 -12.38 -15.84 -19.49
C ARG A 119 -11.96 -16.87 -20.52
N LYS A 120 -11.55 -16.43 -21.71
CA LYS A 120 -11.05 -17.31 -22.78
C LYS A 120 -9.67 -17.87 -22.45
N THR A 121 -8.89 -17.12 -21.69
CA THR A 121 -7.50 -17.47 -21.36
C THR A 121 -7.47 -18.55 -20.28
N TYR A 122 -8.22 -18.37 -19.20
CA TYR A 122 -8.11 -19.19 -17.99
C TYR A 122 -9.32 -20.09 -17.72
N LEU A 123 -10.52 -19.78 -18.24
CA LEU A 123 -11.69 -20.64 -18.01
C LEU A 123 -11.88 -21.63 -19.16
N LYS A 124 -12.23 -22.87 -18.78
CA LYS A 124 -12.60 -23.92 -19.72
C LYS A 124 -13.89 -23.58 -20.48
N GLN A 125 -13.88 -23.78 -21.79
CA GLN A 125 -14.99 -23.60 -22.72
C GLN A 125 -15.33 -24.94 -23.37
N GLY A 126 -16.33 -25.62 -22.85
CA GLY A 126 -16.75 -26.94 -23.37
C GLY A 126 -15.86 -28.07 -22.84
N LYS A 127 -15.28 -28.88 -23.74
CA LYS A 127 -14.57 -30.13 -23.43
C LYS A 127 -13.04 -29.96 -23.26
N GLU A 128 -12.57 -28.75 -22.96
CA GLU A 128 -11.14 -28.49 -22.72
C GLU A 128 -10.61 -29.26 -21.49
N ALA A 129 -9.40 -29.82 -21.63
CA ALA A 129 -8.72 -30.59 -20.60
C ALA A 129 -7.97 -29.68 -19.59
N ASP A 130 -7.46 -30.27 -18.51
CA ASP A 130 -6.61 -29.54 -17.55
C ASP A 130 -5.32 -29.03 -18.23
N ALA A 131 -4.78 -29.73 -19.23
CA ALA A 131 -3.61 -29.29 -19.97
C ALA A 131 -3.86 -28.04 -20.83
N ASP A 132 -5.08 -27.88 -21.38
CA ASP A 132 -5.46 -26.71 -22.19
C ASP A 132 -5.63 -25.46 -21.31
N LYS A 133 -6.08 -25.66 -20.06
CA LYS A 133 -6.40 -24.61 -19.08
C LYS A 133 -5.83 -24.97 -17.70
N PRO A 134 -4.50 -24.96 -17.52
CA PRO A 134 -3.86 -25.43 -16.28
C PRO A 134 -4.24 -24.59 -15.05
N HIS A 135 -4.60 -23.32 -15.23
CA HIS A 135 -4.97 -22.41 -14.14
C HIS A 135 -6.48 -22.19 -13.99
N HIS A 136 -7.31 -23.08 -14.55
CA HIS A 136 -8.77 -22.97 -14.45
C HIS A 136 -9.28 -22.87 -13.01
N GLU A 137 -8.79 -23.75 -12.16
CA GLU A 137 -9.22 -23.85 -10.77
C GLU A 137 -8.78 -22.62 -9.96
N ASP A 138 -7.53 -22.18 -10.14
CA ASP A 138 -6.98 -20.96 -9.53
C ASP A 138 -7.81 -19.72 -9.91
N MET A 139 -8.21 -19.60 -11.19
CA MET A 139 -9.09 -18.51 -11.63
C MET A 139 -10.46 -18.57 -10.94
N LEU A 140 -11.07 -19.74 -10.78
CA LEU A 140 -12.36 -19.87 -10.09
C LEU A 140 -12.25 -19.53 -8.61
N LYS A 141 -11.17 -19.92 -7.93
CA LYS A 141 -10.86 -19.52 -6.55
C LYS A 141 -10.71 -18.00 -6.43
N CYS A 142 -10.01 -17.36 -7.38
CA CYS A 142 -9.91 -15.90 -7.43
C CYS A 142 -11.27 -15.23 -7.61
N LEU A 143 -12.13 -15.73 -8.51
CA LEU A 143 -13.47 -15.18 -8.72
C LEU A 143 -14.36 -15.31 -7.48
N TYR A 144 -14.25 -16.42 -6.74
CA TYR A 144 -14.96 -16.58 -5.47
C TYR A 144 -14.60 -15.47 -4.47
N LEU A 145 -13.30 -15.21 -4.28
CA LEU A 145 -12.81 -14.17 -3.37
C LEU A 145 -13.19 -12.76 -3.84
N LEU A 146 -13.05 -12.49 -5.15
CA LEU A 146 -13.41 -11.20 -5.74
C LEU A 146 -14.92 -10.94 -5.70
N ALA A 147 -15.76 -11.97 -5.75
CA ALA A 147 -17.21 -11.84 -5.63
C ALA A 147 -17.65 -11.29 -4.26
N HIS A 148 -17.03 -11.78 -3.18
CA HIS A 148 -17.26 -11.28 -1.83
C HIS A 148 -16.80 -9.83 -1.68
N LEU A 149 -15.60 -9.52 -2.20
CA LEU A 149 -15.07 -8.16 -2.24
C LEU A 149 -16.01 -7.21 -3.02
N HIS A 150 -16.53 -7.63 -4.17
CA HIS A 150 -17.47 -6.85 -4.98
C HIS A 150 -18.80 -6.60 -4.27
N LYS A 151 -19.32 -7.61 -3.55
CA LYS A 151 -20.57 -7.50 -2.80
C LYS A 151 -20.44 -6.47 -1.67
N ALA A 152 -19.28 -6.43 -1.00
CA ALA A 152 -18.99 -5.42 0.02
C ALA A 152 -18.96 -4.00 -0.58
N SER A 153 -18.23 -3.82 -1.68
CA SER A 153 -18.31 -2.60 -2.48
C SER A 153 -17.91 -2.84 -3.93
N PRO A 154 -18.74 -2.45 -4.92
CA PRO A 154 -18.40 -2.56 -6.33
C PRO A 154 -17.12 -1.80 -6.72
N THR A 155 -16.73 -0.78 -5.95
CA THR A 155 -15.53 0.02 -6.25
C THR A 155 -14.23 -0.66 -5.84
N PHE A 156 -14.25 -1.67 -4.97
CA PHE A 156 -13.03 -2.30 -4.46
C PHE A 156 -12.21 -2.98 -5.55
N ILE A 157 -12.86 -3.65 -6.50
CA ILE A 157 -12.17 -4.28 -7.64
C ILE A 157 -11.53 -3.22 -8.54
N ARG A 158 -12.17 -2.07 -8.71
CA ARG A 158 -11.56 -0.93 -9.42
C ARG A 158 -10.28 -0.49 -8.71
N GLN A 159 -10.32 -0.33 -7.39
CA GLN A 159 -9.15 0.07 -6.61
C GLN A 159 -8.00 -0.96 -6.70
N LEU A 160 -8.31 -2.26 -6.76
CA LEU A 160 -7.29 -3.31 -6.99
C LEU A 160 -6.57 -3.18 -8.34
N ALA A 161 -7.24 -2.63 -9.36
CA ALA A 161 -6.75 -2.58 -10.74
C ALA A 161 -6.14 -1.24 -11.14
N LEU A 162 -6.11 -0.25 -10.24
CA LEU A 162 -5.48 1.04 -10.49
C LEU A 162 -4.03 1.03 -9.98
N VAL A 163 -3.10 1.26 -10.91
CA VAL A 163 -1.68 1.48 -10.60
C VAL A 163 -1.37 2.95 -10.76
N ASN A 164 -0.47 3.46 -9.93
CA ASN A 164 -0.10 4.87 -9.88
C ASN A 164 -1.30 5.80 -9.55
N ASP A 165 -2.27 5.28 -8.80
CA ASP A 165 -3.34 6.09 -8.22
C ASP A 165 -3.05 6.25 -6.73
N ALA A 166 -2.86 7.50 -6.28
CA ALA A 166 -2.53 7.81 -4.90
C ALA A 166 -3.62 7.32 -3.93
N TRP A 167 -4.89 7.40 -4.34
CA TRP A 167 -6.03 7.06 -3.47
C TRP A 167 -6.29 5.56 -3.37
N SER A 168 -6.12 4.83 -4.48
CA SER A 168 -6.22 3.37 -4.52
C SER A 168 -5.09 2.71 -3.74
N THR A 169 -3.90 3.30 -3.77
CA THR A 169 -2.71 2.68 -3.17
C THR A 169 -2.62 2.96 -1.68
N ASP A 170 -3.06 4.14 -1.23
CA ASP A 170 -3.35 4.43 0.19
C ASP A 170 -4.18 3.32 0.84
N LEU A 171 -5.24 2.85 0.15
CA LEU A 171 -6.15 1.82 0.65
C LEU A 171 -5.51 0.42 0.75
N ARG A 172 -4.44 0.16 -0.01
CA ARG A 172 -3.77 -1.15 -0.08
C ARG A 172 -2.62 -1.27 0.91
N VAL A 173 -1.94 -0.16 1.19
CA VAL A 173 -0.67 -0.13 1.94
C VAL A 173 -0.86 0.23 3.42
N PHE A 174 -1.91 1.00 3.78
CA PHE A 174 -2.04 1.58 5.12
C PHE A 174 -3.29 1.15 5.89
N TYR A 175 -3.22 1.38 7.22
CA TYR A 175 -4.24 1.12 8.24
C TYR A 175 -5.66 1.47 7.79
N PRO A 176 -6.71 0.88 8.39
CA PRO A 176 -8.10 1.22 8.08
C PRO A 176 -8.36 2.73 8.09
N ARG A 177 -8.58 3.25 6.89
CA ARG A 177 -8.95 4.64 6.63
C ARG A 177 -10.36 4.90 7.14
N LYS A 178 -10.51 5.73 8.19
CA LYS A 178 -11.84 6.08 8.73
C LYS A 178 -12.68 6.94 7.79
N ASP A 179 -12.03 7.63 6.83
CA ASP A 179 -12.69 8.42 5.79
C ASP A 179 -13.21 7.56 4.61
N PHE A 180 -12.91 6.26 4.61
CA PHE A 180 -13.35 5.31 3.61
C PHE A 180 -14.24 4.24 4.24
N ALA A 181 -15.49 4.17 3.78
CA ALA A 181 -16.45 3.19 4.28
C ALA A 181 -15.93 1.77 4.02
N PHE A 182 -15.98 0.96 5.08
CA PHE A 182 -15.59 -0.46 5.05
C PHE A 182 -14.11 -0.70 4.72
N SER A 183 -13.21 0.22 5.10
CA SER A 183 -11.76 0.09 4.89
C SER A 183 -11.14 -1.05 5.70
N GLU A 184 -11.62 -1.32 6.91
CA GLU A 184 -11.14 -2.45 7.72
C GLU A 184 -11.50 -3.77 7.05
N GLU A 185 -12.70 -3.85 6.49
CA GLU A 185 -13.23 -4.99 5.77
C GLU A 185 -12.45 -5.20 4.47
N TYR A 186 -12.15 -4.12 3.73
CA TYR A 186 -11.26 -4.17 2.56
C TYR A 186 -9.90 -4.77 2.89
N GLY A 187 -9.26 -4.32 3.98
CA GLY A 187 -8.01 -4.89 4.47
C GLY A 187 -8.15 -6.36 4.88
N GLY A 188 -9.27 -6.73 5.50
CA GLY A 188 -9.64 -8.12 5.76
C GLY A 188 -9.70 -8.96 4.48
N TYR A 189 -10.47 -8.55 3.47
CA TYR A 189 -10.56 -9.29 2.20
C TYR A 189 -9.24 -9.41 1.47
N LEU A 190 -8.40 -8.37 1.51
CA LEU A 190 -7.03 -8.46 1.00
C LEU A 190 -6.28 -9.55 1.76
N ALA A 191 -6.28 -9.52 3.10
CA ALA A 191 -5.67 -10.58 3.89
C ALA A 191 -6.23 -11.98 3.55
N GLU A 192 -7.53 -12.11 3.24
CA GLU A 192 -8.13 -13.37 2.76
C GLU A 192 -7.54 -13.82 1.44
N LEU A 193 -7.47 -12.90 0.50
CA LEU A 193 -7.02 -13.17 -0.85
C LEU A 193 -5.55 -13.60 -0.83
N TYR A 194 -4.74 -12.88 -0.06
CA TYR A 194 -3.36 -13.28 0.22
C TYR A 194 -3.30 -14.64 0.91
N THR A 195 -4.15 -14.88 1.90
CA THR A 195 -4.09 -16.12 2.68
C THR A 195 -4.50 -17.37 1.93
N ASN A 196 -5.42 -17.26 0.99
CA ASN A 196 -5.85 -18.41 0.20
C ASN A 196 -4.98 -18.64 -1.04
N ILE A 197 -4.35 -17.59 -1.58
CA ILE A 197 -3.54 -17.72 -2.80
C ILE A 197 -2.07 -17.99 -2.49
N LEU A 198 -1.49 -17.30 -1.50
CA LEU A 198 -0.04 -17.30 -1.26
C LEU A 198 0.44 -18.54 -0.50
N TYR A 199 -0.33 -19.07 0.43
CA TYR A 199 0.18 -20.06 1.40
C TYR A 199 0.44 -21.44 0.79
N HIS A 200 -0.27 -21.77 -0.28
CA HIS A 200 -0.10 -23.02 -1.02
C HIS A 200 1.03 -22.95 -2.06
N GLN A 201 1.73 -21.81 -2.15
CA GLN A 201 2.81 -21.61 -3.11
C GLN A 201 4.15 -22.11 -2.56
N PRO A 202 5.08 -22.50 -3.45
CA PRO A 202 6.45 -22.82 -3.05
C PRO A 202 7.09 -21.69 -2.24
N GLU A 203 7.99 -22.04 -1.32
CA GLU A 203 8.66 -21.07 -0.45
C GLU A 203 9.34 -19.95 -1.22
N ALA A 204 10.00 -20.28 -2.33
CA ALA A 204 10.63 -19.33 -3.24
C ALA A 204 9.66 -18.23 -3.73
N ILE A 205 8.46 -18.64 -4.16
CA ILE A 205 7.42 -17.71 -4.64
C ILE A 205 6.88 -16.85 -3.50
N ARG A 206 6.68 -17.46 -2.31
CA ARG A 206 6.23 -16.71 -1.13
C ARG A 206 7.25 -15.65 -0.71
N LYS A 207 8.55 -15.96 -0.75
CA LYS A 207 9.64 -15.02 -0.45
C LYS A 207 9.60 -13.81 -1.38
N VAL A 208 9.49 -14.02 -2.69
CA VAL A 208 9.42 -12.91 -3.66
C VAL A 208 8.19 -12.05 -3.43
N VAL A 209 7.00 -12.64 -3.35
CA VAL A 209 5.76 -11.87 -3.22
C VAL A 209 5.73 -11.05 -1.93
N LYS A 210 6.13 -11.63 -0.78
CA LYS A 210 6.13 -10.92 0.51
C LYS A 210 7.17 -9.81 0.59
N ASN A 211 8.23 -9.88 -0.21
CA ASN A 211 9.31 -8.90 -0.21
C ASN A 211 9.34 -8.05 -1.47
N LEU A 212 8.29 -8.08 -2.30
CA LEU A 212 8.34 -7.51 -3.65
C LEU A 212 8.55 -5.99 -3.63
N ASP A 213 7.89 -5.26 -2.73
CA ASP A 213 8.10 -3.81 -2.58
C ASP A 213 9.56 -3.50 -2.18
N LEU A 214 10.12 -4.23 -1.19
CA LEU A 214 11.52 -4.08 -0.77
C LEU A 214 12.49 -4.44 -1.92
N LEU A 215 12.19 -5.50 -2.65
CA LEU A 215 12.93 -5.93 -3.82
C LEU A 215 12.98 -4.85 -4.87
N ILE A 216 11.83 -4.26 -5.16
CA ILE A 216 11.72 -3.16 -6.11
C ILE A 216 12.56 -1.97 -5.63
N ASP A 217 12.47 -1.59 -4.35
CA ASP A 217 13.29 -0.50 -3.78
C ASP A 217 14.80 -0.75 -3.95
N LYS A 218 15.27 -1.98 -3.67
CA LYS A 218 16.67 -2.35 -3.85
C LYS A 218 17.08 -2.37 -5.32
N MET A 219 16.25 -2.94 -6.19
CA MET A 219 16.48 -2.99 -7.63
C MET A 219 16.53 -1.57 -8.24
N VAL A 220 15.71 -0.65 -7.73
CA VAL A 220 15.75 0.76 -8.15
C VAL A 220 17.01 1.44 -7.67
N LYS A 221 17.39 1.26 -6.40
CA LYS A 221 18.61 1.85 -5.82
C LYS A 221 19.87 1.43 -6.59
N TYR A 222 19.92 0.19 -7.05
CA TYR A 222 21.09 -0.38 -7.72
C TYR A 222 20.82 -0.73 -9.19
N SER A 223 19.90 0.00 -9.84
CA SER A 223 19.46 -0.28 -11.22
C SER A 223 20.57 -0.19 -12.26
N ASP A 224 21.55 0.68 -12.02
CA ASP A 224 22.67 0.95 -12.91
C ASP A 224 23.92 0.16 -12.52
N GLY A 225 23.83 -0.61 -11.43
CA GLY A 225 24.89 -1.47 -10.91
C GLY A 225 24.54 -2.94 -11.02
N MET A 226 24.51 -3.64 -9.88
CA MET A 226 24.36 -5.10 -9.80
C MET A 226 23.11 -5.66 -10.50
N PHE A 227 22.05 -4.87 -10.65
CA PHE A 227 20.81 -5.31 -11.31
C PHE A 227 20.76 -4.96 -12.80
N ALA A 228 21.73 -4.21 -13.34
CA ALA A 228 21.63 -3.64 -14.69
C ALA A 228 21.38 -4.69 -15.78
N GLU A 229 22.11 -5.82 -15.78
CA GLU A 229 21.93 -6.88 -16.77
C GLU A 229 20.62 -7.66 -16.57
N MET A 230 20.16 -7.79 -15.33
CA MET A 230 18.97 -8.54 -14.97
C MET A 230 17.68 -7.84 -15.40
N LEU A 231 17.63 -6.50 -15.31
CA LEU A 231 16.41 -5.73 -15.58
C LEU A 231 15.89 -5.85 -17.03
N ASP A 232 16.74 -6.31 -17.95
CA ASP A 232 16.38 -6.53 -19.35
C ASP A 232 15.94 -7.97 -19.65
N ARG A 233 16.09 -8.90 -18.68
CA ARG A 233 15.62 -10.29 -18.80
C ARG A 233 14.10 -10.35 -18.88
N ARG A 234 13.60 -11.38 -19.57
CA ARG A 234 12.17 -11.65 -19.79
C ARG A 234 11.94 -13.14 -19.63
N SER A 235 10.80 -13.53 -19.08
CA SER A 235 10.40 -14.93 -18.95
C SER A 235 9.01 -15.15 -19.51
N GLU A 236 8.68 -16.41 -19.81
CA GLU A 236 7.31 -16.79 -20.16
C GLU A 236 6.34 -16.49 -19.01
N ASP A 237 5.14 -16.08 -19.37
CA ASP A 237 4.09 -15.68 -18.44
C ASP A 237 3.29 -16.90 -17.94
N ILE A 238 3.93 -17.70 -17.09
CA ILE A 238 3.40 -18.95 -16.52
C ILE A 238 2.82 -18.79 -15.10
N ASP A 239 2.81 -17.58 -14.54
CA ASP A 239 2.20 -17.33 -13.22
C ASP A 239 0.69 -17.64 -13.26
N SER A 240 0.15 -18.21 -12.17
CA SER A 240 -1.31 -18.36 -12.04
C SER A 240 -2.00 -16.99 -11.92
N PRO A 241 -3.29 -16.86 -12.29
CA PRO A 241 -4.07 -15.65 -12.08
C PRO A 241 -3.99 -15.09 -10.66
N GLY A 242 -4.06 -15.95 -9.64
CA GLY A 242 -3.93 -15.56 -8.25
C GLY A 242 -2.57 -14.94 -7.97
N LEU A 243 -1.48 -15.56 -8.42
CA LEU A 243 -0.14 -15.01 -8.28
C LEU A 243 0.03 -13.67 -8.99
N LYS A 244 -0.61 -13.48 -10.17
CA LYS A 244 -0.64 -12.20 -10.87
C LYS A 244 -1.37 -11.12 -10.07
N ILE A 245 -2.52 -11.46 -9.47
CA ILE A 245 -3.26 -10.55 -8.57
C ILE A 245 -2.38 -10.16 -7.37
N LEU A 246 -1.70 -11.11 -6.74
CA LEU A 246 -0.81 -10.81 -5.60
C LEU A 246 0.38 -9.95 -6.02
N LYS A 247 1.09 -10.33 -7.10
CA LYS A 247 2.20 -9.56 -7.66
C LYS A 247 1.78 -8.12 -7.96
N TYR A 248 0.62 -7.94 -8.60
CA TYR A 248 0.10 -6.61 -8.93
C TYR A 248 -0.25 -5.78 -7.69
N ASN A 249 -0.79 -6.41 -6.64
CA ASN A 249 -1.12 -5.71 -5.39
C ASN A 249 0.11 -5.39 -4.53
N GLN A 250 1.19 -6.16 -4.66
CA GLN A 250 2.45 -5.94 -3.95
C GLN A 250 3.36 -4.90 -4.63
N ILE A 251 2.99 -4.38 -5.81
CA ILE A 251 3.65 -3.21 -6.41
C ILE A 251 2.93 -1.96 -5.89
N GLY A 252 2.98 -1.75 -4.58
CA GLY A 252 2.18 -0.75 -3.86
C GLY A 252 3.00 0.46 -3.47
N ALA A 253 4.00 0.27 -2.59
CA ALA A 253 4.68 1.38 -1.94
C ALA A 253 5.39 2.34 -2.92
N ILE A 254 6.10 1.80 -3.92
CA ILE A 254 6.87 2.63 -4.84
C ILE A 254 5.98 3.35 -5.87
N THR A 255 4.93 2.68 -6.37
CA THR A 255 3.99 3.28 -7.32
C THR A 255 3.11 4.33 -6.64
N HIS A 256 2.81 4.12 -5.36
CA HIS A 256 2.16 5.10 -4.51
C HIS A 256 2.98 6.37 -4.37
N THR A 257 4.25 6.23 -4.00
CA THR A 257 5.16 7.37 -3.84
C THR A 257 5.26 8.16 -5.14
N GLN A 258 5.41 7.48 -6.28
CA GLN A 258 5.42 8.14 -7.60
C GLN A 258 4.10 8.85 -7.92
N ALA A 259 2.96 8.23 -7.60
CA ALA A 259 1.64 8.81 -7.83
C ALA A 259 1.43 10.07 -7.00
N LEU A 260 1.77 10.02 -5.71
CA LEU A 260 1.73 11.15 -4.79
C LEU A 260 2.64 12.28 -5.28
N GLN A 261 3.89 11.98 -5.63
CA GLN A 261 4.82 12.99 -6.13
C GLN A 261 4.31 13.64 -7.41
N SER A 262 3.84 12.86 -8.38
CA SER A 262 3.29 13.36 -9.64
C SER A 262 2.05 14.25 -9.43
N LEU A 263 1.21 13.92 -8.45
CA LEU A 263 0.02 14.70 -8.11
C LEU A 263 0.36 15.99 -7.35
N LEU A 264 1.37 15.95 -6.48
CA LEU A 264 1.69 17.04 -5.56
C LEU A 264 2.74 18.02 -6.09
N VAL A 265 3.57 17.63 -7.07
CA VAL A 265 4.68 18.46 -7.57
C VAL A 265 4.23 19.86 -8.02
N ASP A 266 3.08 19.96 -8.69
CA ASP A 266 2.54 21.24 -9.15
C ASP A 266 1.76 21.99 -8.06
N LYS A 267 1.47 21.34 -6.93
CA LYS A 267 0.70 21.90 -5.81
C LYS A 267 1.60 22.53 -4.75
N ILE A 268 2.85 22.09 -4.65
CA ILE A 268 3.78 22.55 -3.60
C ILE A 268 4.63 23.77 -4.00
N THR A 269 4.62 24.15 -5.27
CA THR A 269 5.50 25.20 -5.84
C THR A 269 4.91 26.61 -5.74
N GLY A 270 3.74 26.76 -5.12
CA GLY A 270 3.06 28.05 -4.95
C GLY A 270 3.95 29.11 -4.27
N PRO A 271 3.87 30.39 -4.69
CA PRO A 271 4.63 31.46 -4.06
C PRO A 271 4.16 31.68 -2.62
N PHE A 272 5.10 32.02 -1.74
CA PHE A 272 4.84 32.42 -0.36
C PHE A 272 5.80 33.54 0.04
N ASN A 273 5.44 34.31 1.06
CA ASN A 273 6.27 35.37 1.61
C ASN A 273 6.35 35.25 3.14
N ASN A 274 7.21 36.05 3.77
CA ASN A 274 7.44 36.00 5.22
C ASN A 274 6.25 36.50 6.07
N ASP A 275 5.26 37.14 5.44
CA ASP A 275 4.10 37.74 6.09
C ASP A 275 2.80 36.94 5.86
N SER A 276 2.88 35.82 5.13
CA SER A 276 1.71 35.03 4.72
C SER A 276 0.93 34.49 5.92
N PHE A 277 1.62 34.12 6.98
CA PHE A 277 1.00 33.67 8.22
C PHE A 277 0.24 34.81 8.91
N THR A 278 0.85 35.99 9.06
CA THR A 278 0.22 37.17 9.66
C THR A 278 -1.01 37.62 8.86
N GLN A 279 -0.91 37.62 7.52
CA GLN A 279 -2.04 37.90 6.65
C GLN A 279 -3.21 36.92 6.84
N LEU A 280 -2.91 35.64 7.14
CA LEU A 280 -3.93 34.66 7.43
C LEU A 280 -4.56 34.86 8.83
N GLU A 281 -3.78 35.28 9.83
CA GLU A 281 -4.28 35.64 11.17
C GLU A 281 -5.28 36.81 11.11
N GLU A 282 -4.97 37.82 10.31
CA GLU A 282 -5.78 39.05 10.14
C GLU A 282 -7.06 38.84 9.31
N ARG A 283 -7.26 37.65 8.74
CA ARG A 283 -8.41 37.35 7.87
C ARG A 283 -9.71 37.34 8.68
N ALA A 284 -10.65 38.21 8.32
CA ALA A 284 -11.95 38.36 8.98
C ALA A 284 -12.79 37.07 9.03
N ASN A 285 -12.68 36.20 8.01
CA ASN A 285 -13.34 34.90 7.97
C ASN A 285 -12.27 33.81 7.85
N GLN A 286 -11.96 33.18 8.98
CA GLN A 286 -11.15 31.97 9.01
C GLN A 286 -12.07 30.82 8.58
N GLY A 287 -11.73 30.17 7.46
CA GLY A 287 -12.56 29.11 6.87
C GLY A 287 -12.61 27.85 7.75
N LEU A 288 -12.53 26.66 7.14
CA LEU A 288 -12.54 25.41 7.93
C LEU A 288 -11.34 25.26 8.87
N ALA A 289 -10.19 25.86 8.53
CA ALA A 289 -8.99 25.91 9.39
C ALA A 289 -8.55 27.36 9.63
N ASN A 290 -8.15 27.65 10.86
CA ASN A 290 -7.59 28.93 11.28
C ASN A 290 -6.05 28.94 11.23
N ALA A 291 -5.45 30.12 11.37
CA ALA A 291 -4.00 30.29 11.39
C ALA A 291 -3.29 29.40 12.44
N ASN A 292 -3.87 29.25 13.64
CA ASN A 292 -3.28 28.38 14.66
C ASN A 292 -3.17 26.92 14.20
N HIS A 293 -4.17 26.38 13.48
CA HIS A 293 -4.08 25.03 12.92
C HIS A 293 -2.90 24.90 11.95
N TYR A 294 -2.66 25.90 11.09
CA TYR A 294 -1.51 25.90 10.18
C TYR A 294 -0.18 25.97 10.94
N ARG A 295 -0.11 26.72 12.05
CA ARG A 295 1.07 26.78 12.92
C ARG A 295 1.36 25.42 13.59
N LEU A 296 0.32 24.76 14.10
CA LEU A 296 0.45 23.44 14.71
C LEU A 296 0.90 22.40 13.67
N VAL A 297 0.31 22.39 12.48
CA VAL A 297 0.74 21.49 11.39
C VAL A 297 2.17 21.78 10.94
N ALA A 298 2.62 23.04 10.93
CA ALA A 298 4.01 23.39 10.69
C ALA A 298 4.95 22.76 11.75
N GLY A 299 4.59 22.84 13.03
CA GLY A 299 5.31 22.14 14.11
C GLY A 299 5.35 20.62 13.91
N GLN A 300 4.22 20.03 13.50
CA GLN A 300 4.14 18.59 13.20
C GLN A 300 5.04 18.20 12.02
N CYS A 301 5.11 19.02 10.97
CA CYS A 301 6.01 18.79 9.83
C CYS A 301 7.49 18.80 10.25
N LEU A 302 7.88 19.71 11.15
CA LEU A 302 9.22 19.71 11.72
C LEU A 302 9.47 18.42 12.53
N LYS A 303 8.52 18.03 13.38
CA LYS A 303 8.60 16.77 14.13
C LYS A 303 8.74 15.53 13.22
N PHE A 304 7.97 15.45 12.13
CA PHE A 304 8.09 14.36 11.15
C PHE A 304 9.44 14.32 10.46
N LYS A 305 10.02 15.49 10.15
CA LYS A 305 11.37 15.58 9.59
C LYS A 305 12.43 15.07 10.58
N LEU A 306 12.30 15.42 11.86
CA LEU A 306 13.28 15.05 12.88
C LEU A 306 13.19 13.58 13.32
N GLN A 307 12.02 12.95 13.16
CA GLN A 307 11.72 11.55 13.52
C GLN A 307 11.95 11.17 15.00
N THR A 308 12.47 12.08 15.81
CA THR A 308 12.85 11.86 17.21
C THR A 308 12.22 12.93 18.09
N ALA A 309 11.87 12.58 19.33
CA ALA A 309 11.38 13.56 20.31
C ALA A 309 12.50 14.51 20.70
N MET A 310 12.16 15.78 20.93
CA MET A 310 13.09 16.77 21.45
C MET A 310 12.84 16.96 22.94
N THR A 311 13.84 17.46 23.67
CA THR A 311 13.66 17.90 25.05
C THR A 311 14.01 19.37 25.15
N LYS A 312 13.14 20.19 25.74
CA LYS A 312 13.42 21.61 25.96
C LYS A 312 14.18 21.81 27.27
N LYS A 313 15.28 22.56 27.24
CA LYS A 313 15.98 23.04 28.44
C LYS A 313 16.36 24.50 28.28
N GLY A 314 15.64 25.39 28.97
CA GLY A 314 15.79 26.83 28.80
C GLY A 314 15.45 27.24 27.37
N GLN A 315 16.37 27.97 26.71
CA GLN A 315 16.21 28.48 25.34
C GLN A 315 16.76 27.53 24.26
N TYR A 316 16.95 26.25 24.60
CA TYR A 316 17.55 25.26 23.71
C TYR A 316 16.72 23.98 23.68
N TRP A 317 16.68 23.40 22.48
CA TRP A 317 16.11 22.09 22.21
C TRP A 317 17.21 21.06 22.01
N TYR A 318 16.96 19.83 22.45
CA TYR A 318 17.94 18.75 22.40
C TYR A 318 17.32 17.54 21.70
N LEU A 319 17.93 17.08 20.61
CA LEU A 319 17.56 15.82 19.93
C LEU A 319 18.17 14.61 20.65
N ASP A 320 19.37 14.81 21.19
CA ASP A 320 20.13 13.85 21.99
C ASP A 320 20.92 14.62 23.06
N LYS A 321 21.78 13.94 23.82
CA LYS A 321 22.57 14.56 24.90
C LYS A 321 23.61 15.58 24.42
N HIS A 322 23.91 15.66 23.13
CA HIS A 322 25.05 16.36 22.57
C HIS A 322 24.67 17.48 21.59
N ASN A 323 23.55 17.36 20.90
CA ASN A 323 23.13 18.29 19.85
C ASN A 323 22.03 19.24 20.35
N SER A 324 22.44 20.48 20.67
CA SER A 324 21.52 21.56 21.05
C SER A 324 21.16 22.44 19.85
N ILE A 325 19.88 22.76 19.70
CA ILE A 325 19.35 23.68 18.70
C ILE A 325 18.72 24.88 19.44
N PRO A 326 19.17 26.13 19.20
CA PRO A 326 18.55 27.31 19.79
C PRO A 326 17.06 27.38 19.47
N GLN A 327 16.23 27.81 20.42
CA GLN A 327 14.79 27.97 20.23
C GLN A 327 14.48 28.91 19.05
N LYS A 328 15.27 29.97 18.88
CA LYS A 328 15.14 30.91 17.75
C LYS A 328 15.21 30.21 16.39
N ASP A 329 16.08 29.23 16.23
CA ASP A 329 16.28 28.52 14.96
C ASP A 329 15.11 27.56 14.69
N VAL A 330 14.59 26.92 15.73
CA VAL A 330 13.34 26.13 15.68
C VAL A 330 12.16 27.02 15.29
N ASP A 331 12.01 28.17 15.93
CA ASP A 331 10.95 29.14 15.64
C ASP A 331 11.06 29.67 14.21
N GLN A 332 12.27 29.91 13.70
CA GLN A 332 12.49 30.32 12.31
C GLN A 332 12.01 29.26 11.30
N LEU A 333 12.32 27.98 11.54
CA LEU A 333 11.86 26.88 10.68
C LEU A 333 10.33 26.73 10.73
N ILE A 334 9.74 26.78 11.91
CA ILE A 334 8.28 26.70 12.06
C ILE A 334 7.60 27.88 11.38
N ASN A 335 8.14 29.10 11.51
CA ASN A 335 7.61 30.28 10.84
C ASN A 335 7.72 30.15 9.32
N LEU A 336 8.83 29.63 8.79
CA LEU A 336 8.97 29.36 7.35
C LEU A 336 7.89 28.39 6.86
N TYR A 337 7.66 27.31 7.59
CA TYR A 337 6.66 26.29 7.24
C TYR A 337 5.24 26.84 7.33
N ALA A 338 4.94 27.58 8.41
CA ALA A 338 3.64 28.20 8.62
C ALA A 338 3.32 29.22 7.52
N ASN A 339 4.30 30.03 7.11
CA ASN A 339 4.17 30.96 5.99
C ASN A 339 3.87 30.26 4.67
N ALA A 340 4.60 29.18 4.36
CA ALA A 340 4.36 28.41 3.13
C ALA A 340 2.94 27.83 3.08
N LEU A 341 2.49 27.18 4.18
CA LEU A 341 1.16 26.60 4.27
C LEU A 341 0.04 27.66 4.30
N ALA A 342 0.27 28.79 4.99
CA ALA A 342 -0.68 29.88 5.07
C ALA A 342 -0.87 30.59 3.73
N ALA A 343 0.20 30.77 2.95
CA ALA A 343 0.12 31.32 1.61
C ALA A 343 -0.82 30.50 0.71
N ASP A 344 -0.75 29.17 0.81
CA ASP A 344 -1.62 28.28 0.02
C ASP A 344 -3.09 28.42 0.43
N ALA A 345 -3.37 28.66 1.71
CA ALA A 345 -4.71 28.95 2.22
C ALA A 345 -5.24 30.32 1.77
N LEU A 346 -4.37 31.34 1.71
CA LEU A 346 -4.70 32.68 1.21
C LEU A 346 -4.97 32.65 -0.30
N ASN A 347 -4.16 31.91 -1.04
CA ASN A 347 -4.30 31.72 -2.48
C ASN A 347 -5.47 30.79 -2.88
N GLY A 348 -6.16 30.20 -1.89
CA GLY A 348 -7.31 29.33 -2.13
C GLY A 348 -6.94 28.02 -2.84
N LEU A 349 -5.77 27.46 -2.53
CA LEU A 349 -5.34 26.18 -3.10
C LEU A 349 -6.34 25.08 -2.74
N THR A 350 -6.86 24.41 -3.77
CA THR A 350 -7.74 23.25 -3.62
C THR A 350 -7.24 22.07 -4.45
N PHE A 351 -7.33 20.89 -3.85
CA PHE A 351 -7.24 19.60 -4.53
C PHE A 351 -7.96 18.55 -3.66
N GLU A 352 -8.80 17.75 -4.32
CA GLU A 352 -9.78 16.87 -3.65
C GLU A 352 -9.55 15.39 -4.03
N SER A 353 -10.14 14.49 -3.25
CA SER A 353 -10.17 13.06 -3.55
C SER A 353 -11.08 12.74 -4.73
N VAL A 354 -10.46 12.48 -5.88
CA VAL A 354 -11.16 11.96 -7.06
C VAL A 354 -11.31 10.44 -6.93
N GLY A 355 -12.19 9.93 -6.07
CA GLY A 355 -12.33 8.47 -6.03
C GLY A 355 -13.26 7.80 -5.02
N SER A 356 -13.63 8.43 -3.91
CA SER A 356 -14.59 7.84 -2.99
C SER A 356 -16.02 8.25 -3.37
N LYS A 357 -16.97 7.32 -3.34
CA LYS A 357 -18.42 7.64 -3.44
C LYS A 357 -18.89 8.57 -2.29
N SER A 358 -18.00 8.81 -1.33
CA SER A 358 -18.11 9.73 -0.19
C SER A 358 -17.15 10.92 -0.36
N GLY A 359 -17.08 11.50 -1.56
CA GLY A 359 -16.53 12.85 -1.81
C GLY A 359 -17.34 13.93 -1.07
N LYS A 360 -17.40 13.83 0.25
CA LYS A 360 -17.92 14.86 1.14
C LYS A 360 -16.88 15.97 1.23
N LYS A 361 -17.36 17.20 1.40
CA LYS A 361 -16.60 18.39 1.84
C LYS A 361 -15.60 18.15 2.97
N ASP A 362 -15.79 17.07 3.74
CA ASP A 362 -14.98 16.66 4.90
C ASP A 362 -13.56 16.18 4.55
N THR A 363 -13.23 16.00 3.26
CA THR A 363 -11.87 15.62 2.80
C THR A 363 -11.22 16.72 1.95
N SER A 364 -11.36 17.99 2.34
CA SER A 364 -10.62 19.11 1.72
C SER A 364 -9.28 19.35 2.43
N LEU A 365 -8.32 20.03 1.76
CA LEU A 365 -7.04 20.39 2.38
C LEU A 365 -7.22 21.17 3.71
N PRO A 366 -8.08 22.21 3.81
CA PRO A 366 -8.34 22.88 5.08
C PRO A 366 -8.94 21.96 6.16
N ALA A 367 -9.83 21.03 5.79
CA ALA A 367 -10.38 20.06 6.73
C ALA A 367 -9.28 19.12 7.26
N ALA A 368 -8.38 18.66 6.39
CA ALA A 368 -7.23 17.84 6.75
C ALA A 368 -6.23 18.59 7.65
N ILE A 369 -5.94 19.87 7.38
CA ILE A 369 -5.10 20.72 8.23
C ILE A 369 -5.68 20.84 9.63
N ARG A 370 -6.98 21.14 9.73
CA ARG A 370 -7.67 21.20 11.02
C ARG A 370 -7.62 19.86 11.75
N GLN A 371 -7.89 18.77 11.04
CA GLN A 371 -7.90 17.44 11.64
C GLN A 371 -6.50 17.00 12.11
N MET A 372 -5.44 17.28 11.34
CA MET A 372 -4.05 17.05 11.76
C MET A 372 -3.71 17.84 13.02
N ALA A 373 -4.12 19.12 13.09
CA ALA A 373 -3.92 19.97 14.25
C ALA A 373 -4.67 19.44 15.48
N GLU A 374 -5.95 19.10 15.36
CA GLU A 374 -6.82 18.68 16.48
C GLU A 374 -6.53 17.25 16.99
N GLN A 375 -5.94 16.36 16.17
CA GLN A 375 -5.63 14.97 16.57
C GLN A 375 -4.33 14.81 17.35
N ASN A 376 -3.44 15.79 17.26
CA ASN A 376 -2.11 15.77 17.86
C ASN A 376 -2.02 16.78 19.01
N PRO A 377 -0.90 16.88 19.74
CA PRO A 377 -0.77 17.87 20.81
C PRO A 377 -1.03 19.30 20.33
N GLN A 378 -1.58 20.13 21.23
CA GLN A 378 -2.16 21.44 20.88
C GLN A 378 -1.18 22.61 21.05
N THR A 379 0.08 22.32 21.36
CA THR A 379 1.16 23.30 21.45
C THR A 379 2.41 22.82 20.71
N ILE A 380 3.23 23.76 20.22
CA ILE A 380 4.49 23.44 19.53
C ILE A 380 5.43 22.64 20.44
N ASP A 381 5.53 23.04 21.71
CA ASP A 381 6.41 22.37 22.66
C ASP A 381 6.00 20.88 22.82
N GLU A 382 4.72 20.62 23.09
CA GLU A 382 4.21 19.24 23.23
C GLU A 382 4.34 18.42 21.93
N ILE A 383 4.17 19.04 20.77
CA ILE A 383 4.36 18.37 19.47
C ILE A 383 5.80 17.87 19.32
N LEU A 384 6.78 18.72 19.63
CA LEU A 384 8.20 18.40 19.48
C LEU A 384 8.68 17.39 20.53
N GLU A 385 8.13 17.46 21.75
CA GLU A 385 8.42 16.52 22.84
C GLU A 385 7.73 15.16 22.67
N SER A 386 6.67 15.08 21.85
CA SER A 386 5.93 13.84 21.67
C SER A 386 6.81 12.72 21.10
N PRO A 387 6.70 11.47 21.58
CA PRO A 387 7.40 10.33 20.99
C PRO A 387 6.92 10.05 19.55
N ALA A 388 5.62 10.22 19.27
CA ALA A 388 5.00 9.97 17.98
C ALA A 388 3.80 10.90 17.74
N LEU A 389 3.43 11.08 16.47
CA LEU A 389 2.23 11.81 16.06
C LEU A 389 1.26 10.85 15.37
N ASP A 390 -0.04 11.03 15.56
CA ASP A 390 -1.08 10.24 14.91
C ASP A 390 -1.62 10.98 13.68
N CYS A 391 -1.50 10.35 12.52
CA CYS A 391 -2.14 10.80 11.28
C CYS A 391 -3.00 9.72 10.63
N ALA A 392 -3.35 8.64 11.35
CA ALA A 392 -4.04 7.49 10.78
C ALA A 392 -5.43 7.82 10.20
N ASN A 393 -6.03 8.94 10.62
CA ASN A 393 -7.34 9.37 10.17
C ASN A 393 -7.30 10.45 9.07
N ILE A 394 -6.10 10.85 8.62
CA ILE A 394 -5.92 11.83 7.56
C ILE A 394 -5.43 11.11 6.30
N PRO A 395 -6.04 11.35 5.12
CA PRO A 395 -5.55 10.78 3.88
C PRO A 395 -4.08 11.15 3.62
N GLU A 396 -3.27 10.17 3.20
CA GLU A 396 -1.81 10.33 3.14
C GLU A 396 -1.41 11.48 2.21
N ILE A 397 -2.11 11.67 1.10
CA ILE A 397 -1.92 12.81 0.21
C ILE A 397 -1.86 14.16 0.92
N TYR A 398 -2.67 14.41 1.95
CA TYR A 398 -2.66 15.68 2.68
C TYR A 398 -1.46 15.77 3.63
N THR A 399 -1.12 14.68 4.30
CA THR A 399 0.08 14.61 5.15
C THR A 399 1.36 14.78 4.33
N LYS A 400 1.43 14.15 3.15
CA LYS A 400 2.54 14.23 2.20
C LYS A 400 2.60 15.58 1.52
N TYR A 401 1.45 16.18 1.22
CA TYR A 401 1.40 17.56 0.75
C TYR A 401 2.05 18.50 1.77
N ALA A 402 1.62 18.47 3.04
CA ALA A 402 2.17 19.36 4.06
C ALA A 402 3.68 19.13 4.24
N HIS A 403 4.12 17.86 4.23
CA HIS A 403 5.53 17.51 4.31
C HIS A 403 6.35 18.00 3.11
N TYR A 404 5.91 17.73 1.88
CA TYR A 404 6.63 18.16 0.67
C TYR A 404 6.59 19.67 0.50
N ARG A 405 5.51 20.34 0.90
CA ARG A 405 5.39 21.80 0.87
C ARG A 405 6.40 22.48 1.82
N THR A 406 6.56 21.94 3.01
CA THR A 406 7.53 22.46 4.00
C THR A 406 8.97 22.18 3.57
N GLN A 407 9.26 20.99 3.07
CA GLN A 407 10.57 20.68 2.45
C GLN A 407 10.87 21.59 1.26
N TYR A 408 9.89 21.85 0.40
CA TYR A 408 10.05 22.80 -0.71
C TYR A 408 10.38 24.19 -0.20
N ALA A 409 9.71 24.68 0.85
CA ALA A 409 9.98 25.99 1.43
C ALA A 409 11.42 26.11 1.95
N GLU A 410 11.96 25.06 2.58
CA GLU A 410 13.37 25.00 2.96
C GLU A 410 14.33 25.00 1.76
N CYS A 411 14.07 24.13 0.77
CA CYS A 411 14.90 24.11 -0.42
C CYS A 411 14.82 25.43 -1.20
N TYR A 412 13.69 26.14 -1.11
CA TYR A 412 13.52 27.45 -1.71
C TYR A 412 14.40 28.49 -1.01
N SER A 413 14.38 28.55 0.33
CA SER A 413 15.24 29.46 1.10
C SER A 413 16.74 29.16 0.93
N GLN A 414 17.10 27.91 0.62
CA GLN A 414 18.47 27.48 0.36
C GLN A 414 18.90 27.54 -1.13
N GLY A 415 17.99 27.88 -2.05
CA GLY A 415 18.27 27.89 -3.50
C GLY A 415 18.40 26.50 -4.16
N THR A 416 18.00 25.42 -3.49
CA THR A 416 18.09 24.01 -3.95
C THR A 416 16.76 23.44 -4.45
N HIS A 417 15.68 24.24 -4.45
CA HIS A 417 14.32 23.81 -4.82
C HIS A 417 14.19 23.19 -6.22
N THR A 418 14.98 23.64 -7.21
CA THR A 418 14.96 23.05 -8.56
C THR A 418 15.37 21.58 -8.56
N SER A 419 16.35 21.21 -7.74
CA SER A 419 16.79 19.82 -7.56
C SER A 419 15.74 19.00 -6.83
N PHE A 420 15.09 19.56 -5.81
CA PHE A 420 13.98 18.92 -5.10
C PHE A 420 12.82 18.59 -6.06
N ILE A 421 12.37 19.55 -6.87
CA ILE A 421 11.31 19.33 -7.87
C ILE A 421 11.73 18.32 -8.93
N LYS A 422 13.00 18.35 -9.39
CA LYS A 422 13.52 17.35 -10.32
C LYS A 422 13.48 15.94 -9.72
N ASN A 423 13.77 15.79 -8.44
CA ASN A 423 13.76 14.50 -7.75
C ASN A 423 12.35 13.96 -7.48
N MET A 424 11.32 14.83 -7.47
CA MET A 424 9.92 14.41 -7.40
C MET A 424 9.35 13.97 -8.77
N LYS A 425 10.05 14.21 -9.89
CA LYS A 425 9.59 13.77 -11.21
C LYS A 425 9.86 12.28 -11.43
N GLU A 426 9.18 11.71 -12.42
CA GLU A 426 9.21 10.26 -12.74
C GLU A 426 10.65 9.71 -12.84
N ASN A 427 11.00 8.83 -11.91
CA ASN A 427 12.29 8.14 -11.89
C ASN A 427 12.31 7.01 -12.94
N GLN A 428 13.23 7.10 -13.91
CA GLN A 428 13.38 6.12 -14.99
C GLN A 428 13.82 4.74 -14.49
N SER A 429 14.59 4.66 -13.40
CA SER A 429 14.96 3.40 -12.76
C SER A 429 13.74 2.66 -12.23
N ILE A 430 12.78 3.38 -11.63
CA ILE A 430 11.50 2.79 -11.18
C ILE A 430 10.76 2.20 -12.38
N LYS A 431 10.63 2.96 -13.47
CA LYS A 431 9.97 2.47 -14.69
C LYS A 431 10.65 1.20 -15.25
N ARG A 432 11.98 1.17 -15.25
CA ARG A 432 12.76 0.01 -15.70
C ARG A 432 12.52 -1.22 -14.82
N VAL A 433 12.54 -1.06 -13.50
CA VAL A 433 12.28 -2.14 -12.54
C VAL A 433 10.84 -2.63 -12.61
N LEU A 434 9.86 -1.74 -12.70
CA LEU A 434 8.46 -2.13 -12.86
C LEU A 434 8.22 -2.89 -14.18
N ASN A 435 8.92 -2.51 -15.25
CA ASN A 435 8.88 -3.27 -16.51
C ASN A 435 9.51 -4.66 -16.34
N TYR A 436 10.61 -4.78 -15.62
CA TYR A 436 11.20 -6.08 -15.29
C TYR A 436 10.20 -6.96 -14.51
N VAL A 437 9.61 -6.46 -13.41
CA VAL A 437 8.66 -7.22 -12.58
C VAL A 437 7.41 -7.65 -13.37
N ARG A 438 6.91 -6.79 -14.26
CA ARG A 438 5.74 -7.10 -15.10
C ARG A 438 6.01 -8.17 -16.15
N ASN A 439 7.22 -8.20 -16.70
CA ASN A 439 7.57 -9.09 -17.80
C ASN A 439 8.29 -10.38 -17.36
N ASN A 440 8.37 -10.61 -16.05
CA ASN A 440 8.94 -11.84 -15.50
C ASN A 440 7.95 -12.50 -14.55
N ASN A 441 7.94 -13.84 -14.57
CA ASN A 441 7.20 -14.65 -13.61
C ASN A 441 7.93 -14.66 -12.26
N LEU A 442 7.22 -14.99 -11.19
CA LEU A 442 7.78 -14.91 -9.83
C LEU A 442 8.96 -15.88 -9.61
N GLY A 443 9.00 -17.00 -10.34
CA GLY A 443 10.10 -17.95 -10.31
C GLY A 443 11.38 -17.39 -10.93
N GLN A 444 11.28 -16.69 -12.06
CA GLN A 444 12.41 -16.01 -12.68
C GLN A 444 12.95 -14.90 -11.76
N ILE A 445 12.06 -14.11 -11.17
CA ILE A 445 12.45 -13.04 -10.23
C ILE A 445 13.24 -13.63 -9.07
N HIS A 446 12.78 -14.74 -8.48
CA HIS A 446 13.52 -15.44 -7.42
C HIS A 446 14.91 -15.90 -7.88
N ALA A 447 14.99 -16.57 -9.03
CA ALA A 447 16.25 -17.11 -9.54
C ALA A 447 17.29 -16.01 -9.80
N ASP A 448 16.84 -14.86 -10.30
CA ASP A 448 17.71 -13.72 -10.56
C ASP A 448 18.23 -13.08 -9.25
N ILE A 449 17.38 -12.98 -8.22
CA ILE A 449 17.80 -12.50 -6.88
C ILE A 449 18.85 -13.42 -6.29
N ASP A 450 18.63 -14.74 -6.33
CA ASP A 450 19.58 -15.75 -5.84
C ASP A 450 20.93 -15.67 -6.56
N GLU A 451 20.93 -15.36 -7.87
CA GLU A 451 22.16 -15.14 -8.63
C GLU A 451 22.94 -13.94 -8.09
N ILE A 452 22.27 -12.82 -7.83
CA ILE A 452 22.89 -11.60 -7.33
C ILE A 452 23.41 -11.79 -5.91
N GLU A 453 22.65 -12.45 -5.04
CA GLU A 453 23.10 -12.77 -3.68
C GLU A 453 24.35 -13.65 -3.69
N ARG A 454 24.42 -14.65 -4.58
CA ARG A 454 25.64 -15.45 -4.77
C ARG A 454 26.82 -14.61 -5.23
N LYS A 455 26.62 -13.67 -6.17
CA LYS A 455 27.69 -12.77 -6.65
C LYS A 455 28.24 -11.90 -5.52
N ILE A 456 27.38 -11.35 -4.66
CA ILE A 456 27.83 -10.52 -3.52
C ILE A 456 28.53 -11.37 -2.45
N LYS A 457 28.04 -12.56 -2.15
CA LYS A 457 28.74 -13.49 -1.24
C LYS A 457 30.16 -13.78 -1.72
N VAL A 458 30.33 -14.08 -3.01
CA VAL A 458 31.66 -14.31 -3.61
C VAL A 458 32.53 -13.04 -3.53
N MET A 459 31.98 -11.87 -3.83
CA MET A 459 32.71 -10.60 -3.72
C MET A 459 33.19 -10.33 -2.28
N ASN A 460 32.34 -10.53 -1.27
CA ASN A 460 32.71 -10.34 0.14
C ASN A 460 33.80 -11.32 0.59
N ILE A 461 33.75 -12.58 0.14
CA ILE A 461 34.80 -13.57 0.37
C ILE A 461 36.12 -13.10 -0.23
N LEU A 462 36.12 -12.66 -1.49
CA LEU A 462 37.32 -12.19 -2.18
C LEU A 462 37.92 -10.91 -1.58
N GLN A 463 37.10 -10.09 -0.91
CA GLN A 463 37.54 -8.87 -0.23
C GLN A 463 38.00 -9.09 1.22
N GLY A 464 38.01 -10.33 1.71
CA GLY A 464 38.44 -10.66 3.07
C GLY A 464 37.45 -10.24 4.17
N ASN A 465 36.23 -9.86 3.80
CA ASN A 465 35.17 -9.48 4.74
C ASN A 465 34.46 -10.74 5.29
N MET A 466 35.20 -11.54 6.06
CA MET A 466 34.74 -12.87 6.50
C MET A 466 33.68 -12.85 7.60
N ASP A 467 33.56 -11.77 8.36
CA ASP A 467 32.57 -11.62 9.44
C ASP A 467 31.13 -11.40 8.93
N ASN A 468 30.94 -11.15 7.62
CA ASN A 468 29.63 -10.90 7.00
C ASN A 468 29.14 -12.07 6.11
N ILE A 469 29.86 -13.20 6.01
CA ILE A 469 29.57 -14.22 4.98
C ILE A 469 28.26 -14.98 5.23
N GLU A 470 27.92 -15.27 6.48
CA GLU A 470 26.78 -16.15 6.80
C GLU A 470 25.40 -15.47 6.68
N ASN A 471 25.35 -14.14 6.82
CA ASN A 471 24.08 -13.41 6.84
C ASN A 471 23.71 -12.76 5.49
N VAL A 472 24.66 -12.47 4.59
CA VAL A 472 24.39 -11.66 3.36
C VAL A 472 23.22 -12.21 2.55
N THR A 473 22.06 -11.56 2.71
CA THR A 473 20.91 -11.66 1.83
C THR A 473 20.55 -10.22 1.53
N ILE A 474 21.05 -9.70 0.40
CA ILE A 474 20.89 -8.30 -0.05
C ILE A 474 19.41 -7.87 -0.03
N VAL A 475 18.53 -8.85 -0.15
CA VAL A 475 17.08 -8.71 -0.18
C VAL A 475 16.40 -9.19 1.11
N PHE A 476 16.96 -10.18 1.81
CA PHE A 476 16.28 -10.86 2.94
C PHE A 476 16.94 -10.67 4.31
N GLU A 477 18.02 -9.88 4.43
CA GLU A 477 18.53 -9.41 5.72
C GLU A 477 17.69 -8.23 6.21
N TYR A 478 16.59 -8.55 6.88
CA TYR A 478 16.19 -7.76 8.04
C TYR A 478 16.39 -8.60 9.29
N GLY A 479 17.05 -7.99 10.26
CA GLY A 479 17.70 -8.66 11.37
C GLY A 479 16.78 -9.58 12.16
N MET A 480 17.42 -10.54 12.82
CA MET A 480 16.92 -11.09 14.08
C MET A 480 16.76 -9.97 15.12
N HIS A 481 15.77 -9.10 14.96
CA HIS A 481 15.25 -8.37 16.09
C HIS A 481 14.49 -9.40 16.91
N LYS A 482 15.18 -9.97 17.90
CA LYS A 482 14.49 -10.57 19.04
C LYS A 482 13.44 -9.54 19.47
N LEU A 483 12.17 -9.92 19.41
CA LEU A 483 11.13 -9.20 20.13
C LEU A 483 11.66 -8.95 21.55
N PRO A 484 11.53 -7.75 22.12
CA PRO A 484 11.93 -7.53 23.48
C PRO A 484 11.29 -8.63 24.35
N PRO A 485 12.06 -9.29 25.24
CA PRO A 485 11.49 -10.30 26.12
C PRO A 485 10.32 -9.65 26.87
N ARG A 486 9.16 -10.31 26.81
CA ARG A 486 7.98 -9.87 27.57
C ARG A 486 8.35 -9.88 29.04
N SER A 487 8.44 -8.69 29.64
CA SER A 487 8.43 -8.50 31.09
C SER A 487 7.03 -8.70 31.64
#